data_AF-A0A238W909-F1
#
_entry.id   AF-A0A238W909-F1
#
_cell.length_a   1.000
_cell.length_b   1.000
_cell.length_c   1.000
_cell.angle_alpha   90.00
_cell.angle_beta   90.00
_cell.angle_gamma   90.00
#
_symmetry.space_group_name_H-M   'P 1'
#
loop_
_entity.id
_entity.type
_entity.pdbx_description
1 polymer ?
#
loop_
_entity_poly.entity_id
_entity_poly.type
_entity_poly.pdbx_seq_one_letter_code
_entity_poly.pdbx_strand_id
1 'polypeptide(L)'
;MKLIKQYKNIIFAVGILTLVSCSHEDQPKESFLNFTPKVKTDLDRWIDKNYIDPYNISVQYEWNQNVVEGNRFLYPPAIDKVQPALEIIKKIWIDSYTTIGGKDFVKIIAPRDFVLVGGVNVNPDDVSNTLGLAEGGKRISLFQVDYVDKKDRESVTEFIHTIQHEYVHILNQTKTFDVEAWAKITPKDYSSDPFSITDRQAHELGFISAYARSNYTEDFAETAAIILLNSEVEYEALLASITNPAAVEALKKKEALVVQYYRDAFNIDFYALRDEAQKNTTDVLND
;
A
#
# COMPACT_ATOMS: atom_id res chain seq x y z
N MET A 1 34.27 -63.26 32.77
CA MET A 1 32.81 -63.41 33.02
C MET A 1 32.14 -62.23 33.74
N LYS A 2 32.81 -61.48 34.63
CA LYS A 2 32.18 -60.34 35.34
C LYS A 2 31.86 -59.13 34.45
N LEU A 3 32.75 -58.79 33.50
CA LEU A 3 32.57 -57.65 32.59
C LEU A 3 31.37 -57.82 31.64
N ILE A 4 31.18 -59.01 31.06
CA ILE A 4 30.03 -59.32 30.18
C ILE A 4 28.69 -59.20 30.92
N LYS A 5 28.66 -59.56 32.21
CA LYS A 5 27.48 -59.43 33.08
C LYS A 5 27.15 -57.96 33.38
N GLN A 6 28.18 -57.11 33.52
CA GLN A 6 28.02 -55.66 33.71
C GLN A 6 27.51 -54.97 32.43
N TYR A 7 28.03 -55.32 31.26
CA TYR A 7 27.52 -54.80 29.97
C TYR A 7 26.08 -55.25 29.69
N LYS A 8 25.71 -56.47 30.06
CA LYS A 8 24.33 -56.96 29.94
C LYS A 8 23.35 -56.19 30.83
N ASN A 9 23.77 -55.85 32.06
CA ASN A 9 22.97 -55.05 32.99
C ASN A 9 22.85 -53.58 32.54
N ILE A 10 23.88 -53.01 31.94
CA ILE A 10 23.86 -51.64 31.38
C ILE A 10 22.96 -51.58 30.13
N ILE A 11 23.06 -52.56 29.22
CA ILE A 11 22.20 -52.63 28.03
C ILE A 11 20.73 -52.82 28.43
N PHE A 12 20.45 -53.62 29.47
CA PHE A 12 19.09 -53.79 29.99
C PHE A 12 18.55 -52.51 30.67
N ALA A 13 19.40 -51.77 31.38
CA ALA A 13 19.02 -50.49 31.99
C ALA A 13 18.78 -49.37 30.95
N VAL A 14 19.58 -49.31 29.89
CA VAL A 14 19.40 -48.35 28.78
C VAL A 14 18.16 -48.68 27.94
N GLY A 15 17.83 -49.96 27.76
CA GLY A 15 16.61 -50.39 27.05
C GLY A 15 15.30 -50.07 27.79
N ILE A 16 15.34 -49.95 29.12
CA ILE A 16 14.16 -49.54 29.92
C ILE A 16 13.94 -48.02 29.81
N LEU A 17 15.01 -47.22 29.66
CA LEU A 17 14.92 -45.76 29.52
C LEU A 17 14.36 -45.30 28.15
N THR A 18 14.40 -46.16 27.12
CA THR A 18 13.82 -45.86 25.79
C THR A 18 12.33 -46.15 25.68
N LEU A 19 11.71 -46.78 26.69
CA LEU A 19 10.28 -47.10 26.71
C LEU A 19 9.43 -46.04 27.43
N VAL A 20 10.05 -45.03 28.02
CA VAL A 20 9.37 -43.82 28.48
C VAL A 20 9.29 -42.85 27.30
N SER A 21 8.61 -43.28 26.23
CA SER A 21 8.08 -42.36 25.23
C SER A 21 7.08 -41.46 25.94
N CYS A 22 7.20 -40.14 25.76
CA CYS A 22 6.26 -39.15 26.27
C CYS A 22 4.81 -39.63 26.11
N SER A 23 4.19 -39.96 27.24
CA SER A 23 2.77 -40.27 27.29
C SER A 23 2.00 -38.97 27.15
N HIS A 24 1.23 -38.86 26.06
CA HIS A 24 0.20 -37.84 25.82
C HIS A 24 0.70 -36.40 25.87
N GLU A 25 1.11 -35.88 24.71
CA GLU A 25 0.70 -34.51 24.41
C GLU A 25 -0.82 -34.53 24.24
N ASP A 26 -1.53 -33.68 24.98
CA ASP A 26 -2.96 -33.46 24.78
C ASP A 26 -3.18 -33.07 23.32
N GLN A 27 -3.63 -34.01 22.50
CA GLN A 27 -4.11 -33.73 21.15
C GLN A 27 -5.20 -32.66 21.30
N PRO A 28 -5.15 -31.55 20.55
CA PRO A 28 -6.22 -30.54 20.62
C PRO A 28 -7.55 -31.23 20.33
N LYS A 29 -8.38 -31.36 21.38
CA LYS A 29 -9.64 -32.13 21.34
C LYS A 29 -10.71 -31.41 20.54
N GLU A 30 -10.57 -30.09 20.41
CA GLU A 30 -11.45 -29.23 19.64
C GLU A 30 -10.64 -28.56 18.52
N SER A 31 -11.26 -28.49 17.34
CA SER A 31 -10.69 -27.67 16.28
C SER A 31 -10.77 -26.21 16.71
N PHE A 32 -9.66 -25.50 16.70
CA PHE A 32 -9.65 -24.04 16.82
C PHE A 32 -10.29 -23.35 15.60
N LEU A 33 -10.62 -24.11 14.55
CA LEU A 33 -11.31 -23.59 13.38
C LEU A 33 -12.81 -23.47 13.67
N ASN A 34 -13.30 -22.24 13.72
CA ASN A 34 -14.72 -21.97 13.78
C ASN A 34 -15.30 -22.02 12.36
N PHE A 35 -16.06 -23.07 12.07
CA PHE A 35 -16.75 -23.26 10.79
C PHE A 35 -18.14 -22.59 10.73
N THR A 36 -18.55 -21.91 11.80
CA THR A 36 -19.82 -21.17 11.82
C THR A 36 -19.72 -20.00 10.84
N PRO A 37 -20.57 -19.94 9.81
CA PRO A 37 -20.60 -18.80 8.92
C PRO A 37 -20.84 -17.52 9.72
N LYS A 38 -19.92 -16.56 9.61
CA LYS A 38 -20.05 -15.28 10.28
C LYS A 38 -21.34 -14.59 9.81
N VAL A 39 -22.16 -14.15 10.77
CA VAL A 39 -23.31 -13.30 10.46
C VAL A 39 -22.77 -11.93 10.05
N LYS A 40 -23.03 -11.53 8.81
CA LYS A 40 -22.58 -10.23 8.29
C LYS A 40 -23.22 -9.08 9.09
N THR A 41 -22.39 -8.14 9.49
CA THR A 41 -22.80 -6.84 10.05
C THR A 41 -23.33 -5.91 8.96
N ASP A 42 -23.83 -4.73 9.33
CA ASP A 42 -24.20 -3.70 8.35
C ASP A 42 -22.98 -3.20 7.58
N LEU A 43 -21.83 -3.07 8.26
CA LEU A 43 -20.55 -2.71 7.64
C LEU A 43 -20.11 -3.76 6.61
N ASP A 44 -20.16 -5.05 6.96
CA ASP A 44 -19.83 -6.15 6.04
C ASP A 44 -20.69 -6.07 4.76
N ARG A 45 -22.00 -5.85 4.91
CA ARG A 45 -22.93 -5.71 3.76
C ARG A 45 -22.65 -4.45 2.94
N TRP A 46 -22.27 -3.35 3.59
CA TRP A 46 -21.90 -2.12 2.90
C TRP A 46 -20.62 -2.33 2.09
N ILE A 47 -19.62 -3.01 2.64
CA ILE A 47 -18.37 -3.38 1.96
C ILE A 47 -18.66 -4.28 0.76
N ASP A 48 -19.48 -5.32 0.94
CA ASP A 48 -19.87 -6.21 -0.16
C ASP A 48 -20.38 -5.41 -1.36
N LYS A 49 -21.37 -4.53 -1.09
CA LYS A 49 -22.06 -3.75 -2.11
C LYS A 49 -21.15 -2.72 -2.81
N ASN A 50 -20.19 -2.13 -2.09
CA ASN A 50 -19.39 -1.02 -2.60
C ASN A 50 -18.02 -1.42 -3.14
N TYR A 51 -17.50 -2.59 -2.73
CA TYR A 51 -16.15 -3.06 -3.08
C TYR A 51 -16.15 -4.45 -3.73
N ILE A 52 -16.75 -5.45 -3.06
CA ILE A 52 -16.65 -6.84 -3.51
C ILE A 52 -17.49 -7.05 -4.77
N ASP A 53 -18.79 -6.75 -4.72
CA ASP A 53 -19.71 -6.97 -5.83
C ASP A 53 -19.32 -6.19 -7.11
N PRO A 54 -18.98 -4.89 -7.05
CA PRO A 54 -18.63 -4.13 -8.25
C PRO A 54 -17.21 -4.35 -8.75
N TYR A 55 -16.22 -4.58 -7.88
CA TYR A 55 -14.79 -4.51 -8.23
C TYR A 55 -14.00 -5.77 -7.87
N ASN A 56 -14.59 -6.72 -7.13
CA ASN A 56 -13.90 -7.88 -6.58
C ASN A 56 -12.69 -7.48 -5.71
N ILE A 57 -12.92 -6.49 -4.84
CA ILE A 57 -11.95 -6.00 -3.86
C ILE A 57 -12.40 -6.48 -2.47
N SER A 58 -11.64 -7.40 -1.87
CA SER A 58 -11.81 -7.79 -0.46
C SER A 58 -11.33 -6.67 0.46
N VAL A 59 -11.99 -6.47 1.60
CA VAL A 59 -11.55 -5.53 2.63
C VAL A 59 -11.44 -6.26 3.97
N GLN A 60 -10.23 -6.36 4.48
CA GLN A 60 -9.91 -6.96 5.77
C GLN A 60 -9.69 -5.86 6.80
N TYR A 61 -10.67 -5.68 7.69
CA TYR A 61 -10.59 -4.74 8.82
C TYR A 61 -10.60 -5.45 10.18
N GLU A 62 -10.96 -6.73 10.21
CA GLU A 62 -10.88 -7.55 11.41
C GLU A 62 -9.46 -8.08 11.62
N TRP A 63 -9.07 -8.24 12.88
CA TRP A 63 -7.73 -8.69 13.20
C TRP A 63 -7.44 -10.08 12.63
N ASN A 64 -6.38 -10.17 11.83
CA ASN A 64 -5.84 -11.43 11.35
C ASN A 64 -4.31 -11.34 11.35
N GLN A 65 -3.69 -12.01 12.31
CA GLN A 65 -2.23 -12.02 12.46
C GLN A 65 -1.47 -12.60 11.26
N ASN A 66 -2.15 -13.32 10.36
CA ASN A 66 -1.51 -13.95 9.20
C ASN A 66 -1.38 -13.00 8.00
N VAL A 67 -1.96 -11.79 8.07
CA VAL A 67 -1.92 -10.80 6.97
C VAL A 67 -1.18 -9.52 7.34
N VAL A 68 -0.56 -9.49 8.51
CA VAL A 68 0.23 -8.35 9.01
C VAL A 68 1.57 -8.84 9.57
N GLU A 69 2.58 -7.98 9.57
CA GLU A 69 3.92 -8.31 10.08
C GLU A 69 3.90 -8.50 11.61
N GLY A 70 4.32 -9.69 12.07
CA GLY A 70 4.24 -10.07 13.49
C GLY A 70 5.28 -9.43 14.41
N ASN A 71 6.29 -8.75 13.87
CA ASN A 71 7.32 -8.03 14.64
C ASN A 71 6.95 -6.56 14.92
N ARG A 72 5.67 -6.19 14.71
CA ARG A 72 5.19 -4.81 14.83
C ARG A 72 4.00 -4.70 15.76
N PHE A 73 3.81 -3.52 16.34
CA PHE A 73 2.69 -3.22 17.26
C PHE A 73 1.44 -2.78 16.51
N LEU A 74 0.92 -3.67 15.66
CA LEU A 74 -0.27 -3.42 14.83
C LEU A 74 -1.54 -3.89 15.55
N TYR A 75 -2.67 -3.24 15.24
CA TYR A 75 -3.99 -3.56 15.78
C TYR A 75 -5.07 -3.24 14.73
N PRO A 76 -6.24 -3.91 14.77
CA PRO A 76 -7.30 -3.62 13.81
C PRO A 76 -7.84 -2.21 14.02
N PRO A 77 -8.31 -1.51 12.97
CA PRO A 77 -8.93 -0.20 13.11
C PRO A 77 -10.20 -0.26 13.98
N ALA A 78 -10.53 0.87 14.59
CA ALA A 78 -11.82 1.07 15.22
C ALA A 78 -12.94 0.92 14.19
N ILE A 79 -14.00 0.18 14.53
CA ILE A 79 -15.06 -0.20 13.59
C ILE A 79 -15.74 1.01 12.95
N ASP A 80 -15.94 2.09 13.70
CA ASP A 80 -16.54 3.34 13.25
C ASP A 80 -15.60 4.18 12.35
N LYS A 81 -14.31 3.83 12.27
CA LYS A 81 -13.32 4.46 11.39
C LYS A 81 -13.19 3.78 10.03
N VAL A 82 -13.60 2.50 9.93
CA VAL A 82 -13.48 1.71 8.70
C VAL A 82 -14.30 2.29 7.55
N GLN A 83 -15.61 2.49 7.73
CA GLN A 83 -16.46 2.99 6.65
C GLN A 83 -16.05 4.38 6.18
N PRO A 84 -15.77 5.37 7.06
CA PRO A 84 -15.28 6.67 6.63
C PRO A 84 -14.01 6.61 5.78
N ALA A 85 -13.02 5.78 6.17
CA ALA A 85 -11.79 5.63 5.40
C ALA A 85 -12.05 5.03 4.02
N LEU A 86 -12.91 4.00 3.94
CA LEU A 86 -13.32 3.41 2.67
C LEU A 86 -14.08 4.41 1.79
N GLU A 87 -14.98 5.21 2.35
CA GLU A 87 -15.69 6.24 1.58
C GLU A 87 -14.73 7.23 0.89
N ILE A 88 -13.64 7.64 1.56
CA ILE A 88 -12.58 8.47 0.98
C ILE A 88 -11.94 7.76 -0.22
N ILE A 89 -11.51 6.52 -0.04
CA ILE A 89 -10.87 5.70 -1.08
C ILE A 89 -11.81 5.55 -2.28
N LYS A 90 -13.06 5.21 -2.03
CA LYS A 90 -14.06 5.02 -3.08
C LYS A 90 -14.28 6.32 -3.85
N LYS A 91 -14.51 7.43 -3.16
CA LYS A 91 -14.85 8.71 -3.78
C LYS A 91 -13.68 9.32 -4.55
N ILE A 92 -12.48 9.33 -3.98
CA ILE A 92 -11.32 10.00 -4.60
C ILE A 92 -10.61 9.11 -5.61
N TRP A 93 -10.44 7.81 -5.32
CA TRP A 93 -9.75 6.89 -6.25
C TRP A 93 -10.73 6.20 -7.19
N ILE A 94 -11.62 5.34 -6.67
CA ILE A 94 -12.47 4.49 -7.53
C ILE A 94 -13.33 5.33 -8.48
N ASP A 95 -14.05 6.31 -7.95
CA ASP A 95 -15.03 7.08 -8.73
C ASP A 95 -14.34 7.99 -9.76
N SER A 96 -13.17 8.57 -9.45
CA SER A 96 -12.39 9.37 -10.40
C SER A 96 -11.89 8.53 -11.59
N TYR A 97 -11.28 7.38 -11.32
CA TYR A 97 -10.83 6.48 -12.37
C TYR A 97 -11.98 5.86 -13.16
N THR A 98 -13.11 5.57 -12.52
CA THR A 98 -14.32 5.08 -13.19
C THR A 98 -14.91 6.14 -14.12
N THR A 99 -14.86 7.41 -13.71
CA THR A 99 -15.38 8.54 -14.50
C THR A 99 -14.53 8.77 -15.75
N ILE A 100 -13.19 8.77 -15.61
CA ILE A 100 -12.28 9.11 -16.71
C ILE A 100 -11.86 7.89 -17.54
N GLY A 101 -11.51 6.77 -16.90
CA GLY A 101 -11.12 5.53 -17.57
C GLY A 101 -12.30 4.63 -17.98
N GLY A 102 -13.51 4.97 -17.54
CA GLY A 102 -14.72 4.21 -17.81
C GLY A 102 -15.05 3.16 -16.75
N LYS A 103 -16.32 2.73 -16.75
CA LYS A 103 -16.94 1.92 -15.68
C LYS A 103 -16.25 0.59 -15.34
N ASP A 104 -15.47 0.06 -16.27
CA ASP A 104 -14.83 -1.25 -16.12
C ASP A 104 -13.32 -1.14 -15.87
N PHE A 105 -12.74 0.07 -15.93
CA PHE A 105 -11.30 0.27 -15.76
C PHE A 105 -10.81 -0.27 -14.40
N VAL A 106 -11.38 0.24 -13.31
CA VAL A 106 -11.05 -0.20 -11.94
C VAL A 106 -11.41 -1.67 -11.73
N LYS A 107 -12.49 -2.18 -12.35
CA LYS A 107 -12.88 -3.60 -12.19
C LYS A 107 -11.83 -4.55 -12.75
N ILE A 108 -11.27 -4.19 -13.89
CA ILE A 108 -10.28 -4.99 -14.61
C ILE A 108 -8.93 -4.87 -13.89
N ILE A 109 -8.54 -3.65 -13.52
CA ILE A 109 -7.26 -3.34 -12.90
C ILE A 109 -7.53 -2.76 -11.51
N ALA A 110 -7.59 -3.61 -10.50
CA ALA A 110 -7.68 -3.19 -9.10
C ALA A 110 -6.84 -4.13 -8.23
N PRO A 111 -6.40 -3.67 -7.04
CA PRO A 111 -6.02 -4.58 -5.98
C PRO A 111 -7.18 -5.55 -5.71
N ARG A 112 -6.87 -6.76 -5.27
CA ARG A 112 -7.87 -7.76 -4.87
C ARG A 112 -8.16 -7.72 -3.38
N ASP A 113 -7.34 -7.02 -2.61
CA ASP A 113 -7.40 -7.04 -1.16
C ASP A 113 -6.92 -5.71 -0.58
N PHE A 114 -7.70 -5.15 0.32
CA PHE A 114 -7.28 -4.10 1.23
C PHE A 114 -7.13 -4.68 2.64
N VAL A 115 -6.00 -4.40 3.29
CA VAL A 115 -5.81 -4.70 4.71
C VAL A 115 -5.77 -3.38 5.47
N LEU A 116 -6.75 -3.16 6.34
CA LEU A 116 -6.87 -1.93 7.12
C LEU A 116 -6.27 -2.15 8.51
N VAL A 117 -5.41 -1.23 8.93
CA VAL A 117 -4.72 -1.27 10.22
C VAL A 117 -4.89 0.09 10.91
N GLY A 118 -5.33 0.08 12.18
CA GLY A 118 -5.61 1.30 12.93
C GLY A 118 -4.35 2.09 13.30
N GLY A 119 -3.29 1.36 13.67
CA GLY A 119 -2.05 1.91 14.20
C GLY A 119 -1.02 2.35 13.16
N VAL A 120 0.04 2.98 13.68
CA VAL A 120 1.23 3.36 12.91
C VAL A 120 2.11 2.14 12.68
N ASN A 121 2.56 1.94 11.44
CA ASN A 121 3.54 0.92 11.11
C ASN A 121 4.96 1.46 11.24
N VAL A 122 5.48 1.46 12.47
CA VAL A 122 6.86 1.89 12.76
C VAL A 122 7.84 0.77 12.40
N ASN A 123 8.87 1.09 11.63
CA ASN A 123 9.99 0.21 11.37
C ASN A 123 10.87 0.12 12.63
N PRO A 124 11.05 -1.08 13.22
CA PRO A 124 11.82 -1.24 14.46
C PRO A 124 13.30 -0.87 14.30
N ASP A 125 13.85 -0.89 13.08
CA ASP A 125 15.27 -0.68 12.84
C ASP A 125 15.65 0.81 12.73
N ASP A 126 14.80 1.64 12.11
CA ASP A 126 15.10 3.05 11.81
C ASP A 126 14.03 4.04 12.30
N VAL A 127 12.97 3.56 12.96
CA VAL A 127 11.86 4.35 13.52
C VAL A 127 11.08 5.14 12.44
N SER A 128 11.29 4.83 11.16
CA SER A 128 10.48 5.38 10.07
C SER A 128 9.07 4.78 10.07
N ASN A 129 8.11 5.50 9.50
CA ASN A 129 6.73 5.04 9.38
C ASN A 129 6.44 4.57 7.95
N THR A 130 5.82 3.41 7.81
CA THR A 130 5.27 2.93 6.54
C THR A 130 3.78 3.23 6.50
N LEU A 131 3.33 4.04 5.53
CA LEU A 131 1.92 4.45 5.43
C LEU A 131 1.06 3.48 4.63
N GLY A 132 1.68 2.76 3.67
CA GLY A 132 1.10 1.60 3.04
C GLY A 132 2.14 0.68 2.44
N LEU A 133 1.67 -0.49 2.00
CA LEU A 133 2.49 -1.53 1.39
C LEU A 133 1.66 -2.24 0.32
N ALA A 134 2.14 -2.30 -0.92
CA ALA A 134 1.60 -3.23 -1.91
C ALA A 134 2.40 -4.52 -2.04
N GLU A 135 1.71 -5.66 -1.86
CA GLU A 135 2.29 -6.98 -2.08
C GLU A 135 1.83 -7.52 -3.45
N GLY A 136 2.74 -7.54 -4.41
CA GLY A 136 2.55 -8.17 -5.73
C GLY A 136 1.36 -7.61 -6.53
N GLY A 137 1.02 -6.34 -6.30
CA GLY A 137 -0.09 -5.63 -6.95
C GLY A 137 -1.50 -6.17 -6.65
N LYS A 138 -1.61 -7.10 -5.70
CA LYS A 138 -2.87 -7.75 -5.34
C LYS A 138 -3.42 -7.27 -4.01
N ARG A 139 -2.54 -6.86 -3.09
CA ARG A 139 -2.93 -6.37 -1.78
C ARG A 139 -2.34 -5.00 -1.57
N ILE A 140 -3.13 -4.09 -1.00
CA ILE A 140 -2.65 -2.83 -0.43
C ILE A 140 -2.99 -2.83 1.07
N SER A 141 -1.97 -2.70 1.91
CA SER A 141 -2.12 -2.49 3.34
C SER A 141 -2.17 -0.99 3.61
N LEU A 142 -3.15 -0.54 4.37
CA LEU A 142 -3.35 0.85 4.78
C LEU A 142 -3.21 0.96 6.28
N PHE A 143 -2.23 1.73 6.71
CA PHE A 143 -1.97 2.00 8.12
C PHE A 143 -2.63 3.30 8.56
N GLN A 144 -2.65 3.54 9.86
CA GLN A 144 -3.17 4.76 10.48
C GLN A 144 -4.64 5.07 10.18
N VAL A 145 -5.47 4.05 9.89
CA VAL A 145 -6.88 4.24 9.54
C VAL A 145 -7.66 4.98 10.63
N ASP A 146 -7.29 4.81 11.90
CA ASP A 146 -7.96 5.46 13.03
C ASP A 146 -7.68 6.98 13.11
N TYR A 147 -6.61 7.43 12.47
CA TYR A 147 -6.11 8.81 12.50
C TYR A 147 -6.57 9.65 11.31
N VAL A 148 -7.25 9.05 10.32
CA VAL A 148 -7.75 9.79 9.16
C VAL A 148 -8.87 10.75 9.58
N ASP A 149 -8.65 12.04 9.32
CA ASP A 149 -9.62 13.11 9.58
C ASP A 149 -10.13 13.71 8.26
N LYS A 150 -11.40 13.43 7.95
CA LYS A 150 -12.09 13.97 6.76
C LYS A 150 -12.19 15.49 6.75
N LYS A 151 -11.95 16.17 7.88
CA LYS A 151 -11.99 17.64 7.96
C LYS A 151 -10.64 18.28 7.68
N ASP A 152 -9.59 17.47 7.62
CA ASP A 152 -8.23 17.91 7.35
C ASP A 152 -7.80 17.47 5.95
N ARG A 153 -7.57 18.46 5.07
CA ARG A 153 -7.11 18.22 3.71
C ARG A 153 -5.76 17.50 3.69
N GLU A 154 -4.86 17.80 4.62
CA GLU A 154 -3.54 17.16 4.66
C GLU A 154 -3.69 15.68 5.02
N SER A 155 -4.50 15.37 6.05
CA SER A 155 -4.82 13.99 6.45
C SER A 155 -5.43 13.17 5.30
N VAL A 156 -6.43 13.72 4.60
CA VAL A 156 -7.05 13.04 3.44
C VAL A 156 -6.05 12.86 2.29
N THR A 157 -5.22 13.87 2.04
CA THR A 157 -4.23 13.86 0.95
C THR A 157 -3.14 12.81 1.21
N GLU A 158 -2.62 12.72 2.43
CA GLU A 158 -1.62 11.71 2.82
C GLU A 158 -2.19 10.29 2.73
N PHE A 159 -3.42 10.10 3.21
CA PHE A 159 -4.09 8.81 3.15
C PHE A 159 -4.33 8.35 1.70
N ILE A 160 -4.80 9.25 0.83
CA ILE A 160 -5.05 8.91 -0.57
C ILE A 160 -3.78 8.89 -1.42
N HIS A 161 -2.70 9.56 -1.01
CA HIS A 161 -1.39 9.47 -1.65
C HIS A 161 -0.92 8.03 -1.72
N THR A 162 -1.01 7.31 -0.60
CA THR A 162 -0.65 5.90 -0.49
C THR A 162 -1.43 5.06 -1.52
N ILE A 163 -2.74 5.27 -1.64
CA ILE A 163 -3.56 4.53 -2.63
C ILE A 163 -3.17 4.87 -4.06
N GLN A 164 -2.98 6.14 -4.38
CA GLN A 164 -2.63 6.57 -5.74
C GLN A 164 -1.26 6.01 -6.14
N HIS A 165 -0.27 6.12 -5.26
CA HIS A 165 1.07 5.60 -5.45
C HIS A 165 1.03 4.09 -5.74
N GLU A 166 0.40 3.32 -4.86
CA GLU A 166 0.35 1.86 -5.00
C GLU A 166 -0.48 1.42 -6.22
N TYR A 167 -1.50 2.19 -6.58
CA TYR A 167 -2.24 1.91 -7.80
C TYR A 167 -1.41 2.14 -9.06
N VAL A 168 -0.54 3.17 -9.08
CA VAL A 168 0.40 3.35 -10.20
C VAL A 168 1.33 2.15 -10.35
N HIS A 169 1.79 1.54 -9.24
CA HIS A 169 2.55 0.30 -9.30
C HIS A 169 1.75 -0.85 -9.93
N ILE A 170 0.46 -1.00 -9.59
CA ILE A 170 -0.43 -1.99 -10.22
C ILE A 170 -0.61 -1.74 -11.71
N LEU A 171 -0.76 -0.47 -12.11
CA LEU A 171 -0.83 -0.09 -13.53
C LEU A 171 0.48 -0.48 -14.24
N ASN A 172 1.63 -0.15 -13.66
CA ASN A 172 2.96 -0.44 -14.22
C ASN A 172 3.25 -1.94 -14.36
N GLN A 173 2.72 -2.76 -13.44
CA GLN A 173 2.78 -4.23 -13.53
C GLN A 173 1.88 -4.77 -14.65
N THR A 174 0.77 -4.09 -14.95
CA THR A 174 -0.17 -4.48 -16.00
C THR A 174 0.34 -4.06 -17.38
N LYS A 175 0.84 -2.83 -17.50
CA LYS A 175 1.49 -2.28 -18.70
C LYS A 175 2.68 -1.45 -18.25
N THR A 176 3.88 -1.85 -18.60
CA THR A 176 5.10 -1.16 -18.16
C THR A 176 5.23 0.20 -18.86
N PHE A 177 5.63 1.22 -18.11
CA PHE A 177 6.01 2.53 -18.65
C PHE A 177 7.34 2.46 -19.42
N ASP A 178 7.70 3.52 -20.15
CA ASP A 178 8.99 3.58 -20.86
C ASP A 178 10.16 3.81 -19.89
N VAL A 179 10.63 2.72 -19.29
CA VAL A 179 11.73 2.72 -18.30
C VAL A 179 13.02 3.28 -18.93
N GLU A 180 13.26 3.04 -20.22
CA GLU A 180 14.48 3.51 -20.89
C GLU A 180 14.47 5.02 -21.10
N ALA A 181 13.32 5.61 -21.47
CA ALA A 181 13.17 7.05 -21.55
C ALA A 181 13.23 7.68 -20.15
N TRP A 182 12.57 7.07 -19.16
CA TRP A 182 12.53 7.56 -17.78
C TRP A 182 13.93 7.63 -17.15
N ALA A 183 14.69 6.53 -17.24
CA ALA A 183 16.01 6.40 -16.63
C ALA A 183 17.03 7.43 -17.14
N LYS A 184 16.79 8.03 -18.31
CA LYS A 184 17.67 9.06 -18.91
C LYS A 184 17.43 10.47 -18.36
N ILE A 185 16.34 10.72 -17.63
CA ILE A 185 15.97 12.07 -17.17
C ILE A 185 16.81 12.51 -15.96
N THR A 186 16.86 11.69 -14.90
CA THR A 186 17.62 11.98 -13.65
C THR A 186 18.57 10.82 -13.27
N PRO A 187 19.52 10.41 -14.13
CA PRO A 187 20.26 9.15 -13.98
C PRO A 187 21.23 9.09 -12.78
N LYS A 188 21.62 10.22 -12.19
CA LYS A 188 22.76 10.30 -11.27
C LYS A 188 22.41 10.27 -9.79
N ASP A 189 21.19 10.65 -9.44
CA ASP A 189 20.86 11.08 -8.07
C ASP A 189 19.89 10.14 -7.34
N TYR A 190 19.65 8.94 -7.89
CA TYR A 190 19.01 7.84 -7.16
C TYR A 190 19.88 7.39 -5.97
N SER A 191 19.25 7.03 -4.86
CA SER A 191 19.90 6.77 -3.58
C SER A 191 19.30 5.56 -2.89
N SER A 192 20.14 4.73 -2.27
CA SER A 192 19.71 3.71 -1.32
C SER A 192 19.23 4.28 0.03
N ASP A 193 19.48 5.57 0.25
CA ASP A 193 18.96 6.36 1.38
C ASP A 193 18.27 7.62 0.82
N PRO A 194 17.02 7.50 0.33
CA PRO A 194 16.29 8.60 -0.30
C PRO A 194 15.97 9.73 0.69
N PHE A 195 15.70 9.39 1.95
CA PHE A 195 15.30 10.30 3.03
C PHE A 195 16.47 11.06 3.68
N SER A 196 17.70 10.82 3.24
CA SER A 196 18.88 11.63 3.59
C SER A 196 18.77 13.12 3.23
N ILE A 197 17.79 13.50 2.40
CA ILE A 197 17.49 14.88 2.03
C ILE A 197 15.98 15.17 2.16
N THR A 198 15.64 16.45 2.25
CA THR A 198 14.25 16.92 2.25
C THR A 198 13.64 16.90 0.84
N ASP A 199 12.31 16.90 0.73
CA ASP A 199 11.62 17.03 -0.56
C ASP A 199 12.06 18.28 -1.33
N ARG A 200 12.21 19.41 -0.65
CA ARG A 200 12.72 20.64 -1.27
C ARG A 200 14.09 20.44 -1.92
N GLN A 201 14.99 19.70 -1.28
CA GLN A 201 16.29 19.38 -1.87
C GLN A 201 16.16 18.39 -3.03
N ALA A 202 15.24 17.42 -2.95
CA ALA A 202 14.97 16.48 -4.03
C ALA A 202 14.38 17.17 -5.27
N HIS A 203 13.52 18.18 -5.06
CA HIS A 203 12.96 19.03 -6.12
C HIS A 203 14.07 19.71 -6.93
N GLU A 204 15.12 20.21 -6.26
CA GLU A 204 16.29 20.82 -6.91
C GLU A 204 17.17 19.84 -7.71
N LEU A 205 16.92 18.53 -7.55
CA LEU A 205 17.57 17.44 -8.29
C LEU A 205 16.67 16.86 -9.40
N GLY A 206 15.44 17.36 -9.56
CA GLY A 206 14.49 16.89 -10.58
C GLY A 206 13.66 15.67 -10.16
N PHE A 207 13.53 15.43 -8.85
CA PHE A 207 12.63 14.42 -8.27
C PHE A 207 11.44 15.11 -7.62
N ILE A 208 10.26 14.48 -7.65
CA ILE A 208 9.04 15.10 -7.12
C ILE A 208 8.94 15.03 -5.59
N SER A 209 9.69 14.11 -4.98
CA SER A 209 9.81 13.88 -3.54
C SER A 209 11.18 13.28 -3.24
N ALA A 210 11.59 13.28 -1.97
CA ALA A 210 12.77 12.55 -1.53
C ALA A 210 12.63 11.05 -1.80
N TYR A 211 11.44 10.48 -1.56
CA TYR A 211 11.16 9.06 -1.77
C TYR A 211 11.27 8.62 -3.24
N ALA A 212 10.92 9.49 -4.19
CA ALA A 212 11.11 9.25 -5.62
C ALA A 212 12.57 8.93 -6.01
N ARG A 213 13.56 9.27 -5.17
CA ARG A 213 14.97 8.94 -5.40
C ARG A 213 15.31 7.48 -5.13
N SER A 214 14.39 6.68 -4.60
CA SER A 214 14.65 5.28 -4.24
C SER A 214 15.06 4.43 -5.44
N ASN A 215 14.28 4.51 -6.53
CA ASN A 215 14.56 3.85 -7.81
C ASN A 215 13.60 4.37 -8.90
N TYR A 216 13.78 3.92 -10.15
CA TYR A 216 12.97 4.35 -11.29
C TYR A 216 11.47 4.07 -11.13
N THR A 217 11.09 2.98 -10.48
CA THR A 217 9.70 2.57 -10.31
C THR A 217 8.99 3.45 -9.28
N GLU A 218 9.64 3.70 -8.14
CA GLU A 218 9.12 4.62 -7.11
C GLU A 218 9.04 6.05 -7.64
N ASP A 219 10.04 6.50 -8.41
CA ASP A 219 10.04 7.82 -9.02
C ASP A 219 8.84 8.06 -9.94
N PHE A 220 8.52 7.05 -10.77
CA PHE A 220 7.37 7.12 -11.65
C PHE A 220 6.05 7.14 -10.84
N ALA A 221 5.92 6.25 -9.86
CA ALA A 221 4.73 6.15 -9.01
C ALA A 221 4.48 7.43 -8.21
N GLU A 222 5.51 7.94 -7.53
CA GLU A 222 5.47 9.21 -6.80
C GLU A 222 5.13 10.38 -7.72
N THR A 223 5.76 10.47 -8.90
CA THR A 223 5.49 11.57 -9.84
C THR A 223 4.03 11.58 -10.27
N ALA A 224 3.48 10.43 -10.67
CA ALA A 224 2.09 10.34 -11.06
C ALA A 224 1.15 10.63 -9.87
N ALA A 225 1.41 10.03 -8.71
CA ALA A 225 0.56 10.19 -7.53
C ALA A 225 0.53 11.64 -7.06
N ILE A 226 1.68 12.30 -6.90
CA ILE A 226 1.74 13.70 -6.47
C ILE A 226 1.06 14.63 -7.47
N ILE A 227 1.19 14.41 -8.78
CA ILE A 227 0.45 15.21 -9.76
C ILE A 227 -1.06 15.05 -9.57
N LEU A 228 -1.57 13.83 -9.36
CA LEU A 228 -3.00 13.59 -9.11
C LEU A 228 -3.51 14.23 -7.81
N LEU A 229 -2.63 14.40 -6.82
CA LEU A 229 -2.95 15.03 -5.53
C LEU A 229 -2.92 16.55 -5.54
N ASN A 230 -2.36 17.16 -6.59
CA ASN A 230 -2.28 18.61 -6.71
C ASN A 230 -3.24 19.12 -7.78
N SER A 231 -3.88 20.25 -7.53
CA SER A 231 -4.47 21.05 -8.61
C SER A 231 -3.38 21.56 -9.56
N GLU A 232 -3.78 22.01 -10.75
CA GLU A 232 -2.86 22.63 -11.70
C GLU A 232 -2.06 23.77 -11.07
N VAL A 233 -2.75 24.64 -10.33
CA VAL A 233 -2.15 25.81 -9.68
C VAL A 233 -1.15 25.40 -8.60
N GLU A 234 -1.47 24.37 -7.79
CA GLU A 234 -0.56 23.86 -6.77
C GLU A 234 0.69 23.21 -7.38
N TYR A 235 0.52 22.42 -8.45
CA TYR A 235 1.64 21.79 -9.15
C TYR A 235 2.53 22.82 -9.86
N GLU A 236 1.93 23.82 -10.51
CA GLU A 236 2.67 24.93 -11.11
C GLU A 236 3.44 25.74 -10.04
N ALA A 237 2.83 25.98 -8.88
CA ALA A 237 3.49 26.65 -7.77
C ALA A 237 4.67 25.83 -7.22
N LEU A 238 4.54 24.50 -7.15
CA LEU A 238 5.65 23.60 -6.81
C LEU A 238 6.79 23.77 -7.80
N LEU A 239 6.53 23.67 -9.11
CA LEU A 239 7.56 23.84 -10.13
C LEU A 239 8.22 25.24 -10.09
N ALA A 240 7.44 26.28 -9.82
CA ALA A 240 7.93 27.66 -9.70
C ALA A 240 8.78 27.89 -8.45
N SER A 241 8.66 27.03 -7.43
CA SER A 241 9.47 27.12 -6.20
C SER A 241 10.90 26.60 -6.38
N ILE A 242 11.16 25.86 -7.46
CA ILE A 242 12.45 25.22 -7.75
C ILE A 242 13.39 26.24 -8.39
N THR A 243 14.57 26.40 -7.81
CA THR A 243 15.55 27.39 -8.28
C THR A 243 16.40 26.89 -9.43
N ASN A 244 16.67 25.59 -9.53
CA ASN A 244 17.45 24.96 -10.59
C ASN A 244 16.61 24.74 -11.87
N PRO A 245 16.89 25.46 -12.98
CA PRO A 245 16.10 25.32 -14.20
C PRO A 245 16.21 23.92 -14.84
N ALA A 246 17.34 23.23 -14.65
CA ALA A 246 17.51 21.87 -15.17
C ALA A 246 16.62 20.86 -14.43
N ALA A 247 16.33 21.09 -13.15
CA ALA A 247 15.44 20.27 -12.36
C ALA A 247 13.96 20.47 -12.76
N VAL A 248 13.56 21.71 -13.04
CA VAL A 248 12.23 22.02 -13.60
C VAL A 248 12.04 21.34 -14.96
N GLU A 249 13.04 21.42 -15.84
CA GLU A 249 13.06 20.72 -17.13
C GLU A 249 12.93 19.19 -16.96
N ALA A 250 13.60 18.61 -15.96
CA ALA A 250 13.53 17.19 -15.67
C ALA A 250 12.12 16.77 -15.21
N LEU A 251 11.52 17.50 -14.27
CA LEU A 251 10.17 17.23 -13.78
C LEU A 251 9.12 17.36 -14.89
N LYS A 252 9.21 18.38 -15.75
CA LYS A 252 8.31 18.51 -16.92
C LYS A 252 8.45 17.36 -17.92
N LYS A 253 9.67 16.83 -18.11
CA LYS A 253 9.88 15.63 -18.95
C LYS A 253 9.26 14.39 -18.32
N LYS A 254 9.38 14.23 -16.99
CA LYS A 254 8.74 13.15 -16.23
C LYS A 254 7.22 13.24 -16.33
N GLU A 255 6.65 14.41 -16.07
CA GLU A 255 5.23 14.69 -16.24
C GLU A 255 4.75 14.32 -17.65
N ALA A 256 5.45 14.75 -18.70
CA ALA A 256 5.08 14.43 -20.07
C ALA A 256 5.08 12.92 -20.35
N LEU A 257 6.02 12.16 -19.79
CA LEU A 257 6.04 10.70 -19.88
C LEU A 257 4.90 10.04 -19.10
N VAL A 258 4.52 10.57 -17.93
CA VAL A 258 3.34 10.11 -17.19
C VAL A 258 2.08 10.34 -18.02
N VAL A 259 1.87 11.54 -18.54
CA VAL A 259 0.71 11.88 -19.39
C VAL A 259 0.65 10.98 -20.62
N GLN A 260 1.79 10.80 -21.29
CA GLN A 260 1.90 9.90 -22.43
C GLN A 260 1.54 8.46 -22.06
N TYR A 261 2.08 7.95 -20.94
CA TYR A 261 1.84 6.59 -20.49
C TYR A 261 0.36 6.33 -20.23
N TYR A 262 -0.33 7.19 -19.47
CA TYR A 262 -1.75 7.02 -19.19
C TYR A 262 -2.61 7.03 -20.47
N ARG A 263 -2.27 7.89 -21.43
CA ARG A 263 -2.94 7.93 -22.74
C ARG A 263 -2.67 6.66 -23.55
N ASP A 264 -1.42 6.30 -23.75
CA ASP A 264 -1.03 5.24 -24.68
C ASP A 264 -1.34 3.84 -24.09
N ALA A 265 -1.13 3.65 -22.79
CA ALA A 265 -1.37 2.38 -22.11
C ALA A 265 -2.84 2.18 -21.76
N PHE A 266 -3.56 3.22 -21.35
CA PHE A 266 -4.90 3.07 -20.76
C PHE A 266 -5.99 3.90 -21.42
N ASN A 267 -5.68 4.72 -22.42
CA ASN A 267 -6.61 5.66 -23.03
C ASN A 267 -7.26 6.59 -21.99
N ILE A 268 -6.47 7.03 -21.01
CA ILE A 268 -6.86 7.96 -19.95
C ILE A 268 -6.25 9.32 -20.24
N ASP A 269 -7.07 10.37 -20.21
CA ASP A 269 -6.59 11.74 -20.10
C ASP A 269 -6.14 11.98 -18.65
N PHE A 270 -4.84 12.09 -18.44
CA PHE A 270 -4.25 12.19 -17.12
C PHE A 270 -4.61 13.49 -16.40
N TYR A 271 -4.75 14.61 -17.12
CA TYR A 271 -5.14 15.88 -16.51
C TYR A 271 -6.62 15.88 -16.15
N ALA A 272 -7.48 15.28 -16.99
CA ALA A 272 -8.89 15.10 -16.63
C ALA A 272 -9.04 14.19 -15.39
N LEU A 273 -8.19 13.17 -15.24
CA LEU A 273 -8.14 12.32 -14.05
C LEU A 273 -7.69 13.10 -12.80
N ARG A 274 -6.64 13.92 -12.91
CA ARG A 274 -6.21 14.84 -11.85
C ARG A 274 -7.37 15.73 -11.41
N ASP A 275 -8.03 16.39 -12.36
CA ASP A 275 -9.07 17.37 -12.06
C ASP A 275 -10.30 16.72 -11.40
N GLU A 276 -10.69 15.53 -11.87
CA GLU A 276 -11.79 14.77 -11.24
C GLU A 276 -11.39 14.27 -9.84
N ALA A 277 -10.14 13.84 -9.63
CA ALA A 277 -9.64 13.48 -8.30
C ALA A 277 -9.65 14.69 -7.35
N GLN A 278 -9.21 15.87 -7.80
CA GLN A 278 -9.23 17.10 -7.00
C GLN A 278 -10.66 17.55 -6.63
N LYS A 279 -11.58 17.44 -7.59
CA LYS A 279 -13.00 17.66 -7.33
C LYS A 279 -13.52 16.70 -6.27
N ASN A 280 -13.25 15.39 -6.40
CA ASN A 280 -13.71 14.39 -5.43
C ASN A 280 -13.04 14.56 -4.05
N THR A 281 -11.79 14.97 -3.97
CA THR A 281 -11.13 15.35 -2.71
C THR A 281 -11.86 16.53 -2.06
N THR A 282 -12.23 17.55 -2.84
CA THR A 282 -12.97 18.71 -2.33
C THR A 282 -14.38 18.34 -1.87
N ASP A 283 -15.06 17.44 -2.57
CA ASP A 283 -16.36 16.91 -2.15
C ASP A 283 -16.25 16.21 -0.78
N VAL A 284 -15.26 15.32 -0.61
CA VAL A 284 -15.02 14.59 0.66
C VAL A 284 -14.80 15.53 1.84
N LEU A 285 -14.12 16.66 1.63
CA LEU A 285 -13.84 17.65 2.68
C LEU A 285 -15.07 18.48 3.08
N ASN A 286 -16.09 18.52 2.21
CA ASN A 286 -17.30 19.33 2.40
C ASN A 286 -18.51 18.51 2.89
N ASP A 287 -18.42 17.17 2.88
CA ASP A 287 -19.43 16.24 3.40
C ASP A 287 -19.45 16.17 4.94
#